data_AF-A0A959C1P3-F1
#
_entry.id   AF-A0A959C1P3-F1
#
_cell.length_a   1.000
_cell.length_b   1.000
_cell.length_c   1.000
_cell.angle_alpha   90.00
_cell.angle_beta   90.00
_cell.angle_gamma   90.00
#
_symmetry.space_group_name_H-M   'P 1'
#
loop_
_entity.id
_entity.type
_entity.pdbx_description
1 polymer ?
#
loop_
_entity_poly.entity_id
_entity_poly.type
_entity_poly.pdbx_seq_one_letter_code
_entity_poly.pdbx_strand_id
1 'polypeptide(L)'
;MSRNYDLSDPTDLELLKSDFEAISPDEWQEYIDLSLEDGYKKKFSYDERGCLMIARKKALYKGYPSPKQMVWALKLADKMEELKKGEAED
;
A
#
# COMPACT_ATOMS: atom_id res chain seq x y z
N MET A 1 2.97 -7.81 4.38
CA MET A 1 2.33 -9.06 3.89
C MET A 1 0.83 -8.89 3.91
N SER A 2 0.22 -8.78 2.74
CA SER A 2 -1.21 -8.67 2.54
C SER A 2 -1.85 -10.05 2.64
N ARG A 3 -2.82 -10.15 3.54
CA ARG A 3 -3.65 -11.35 3.72
C ARG A 3 -4.71 -11.42 2.62
N ASN A 4 -5.34 -12.59 2.47
CA ASN A 4 -6.54 -12.71 1.68
C ASN A 4 -7.76 -12.43 2.57
N TYR A 5 -8.29 -11.21 2.48
CA TYR A 5 -9.41 -10.76 3.32
C TYR A 5 -10.76 -11.09 2.70
N ASP A 6 -11.66 -11.68 3.48
CA ASP A 6 -13.09 -11.74 3.18
C ASP A 6 -13.76 -10.41 3.56
N LEU A 7 -14.07 -9.59 2.56
CA LEU A 7 -14.69 -8.28 2.77
C LEU A 7 -16.15 -8.35 3.23
N SER A 8 -16.74 -9.55 3.32
CA SER A 8 -18.06 -9.77 3.91
C SER A 8 -17.99 -10.15 5.39
N ASP A 9 -16.82 -10.55 5.89
CA ASP A 9 -16.63 -10.90 7.29
C ASP A 9 -16.19 -9.68 8.12
N PRO A 10 -16.92 -9.32 9.20
CA PRO A 10 -16.56 -8.19 10.04
C PRO A 10 -15.20 -8.30 10.72
N THR A 11 -14.73 -9.51 11.03
CA THR A 11 -13.43 -9.72 11.68
C THR A 11 -12.31 -9.41 10.70
N ASP A 12 -12.42 -9.90 9.47
CA ASP A 12 -11.47 -9.62 8.40
C ASP A 12 -11.44 -8.12 8.04
N LEU A 13 -12.56 -7.41 8.14
CA LEU A 13 -12.59 -5.95 7.97
C LEU A 13 -11.83 -5.21 9.08
N GLU A 14 -11.90 -5.66 10.33
CA GLU A 14 -11.13 -5.07 11.42
C GLU A 14 -9.63 -5.39 11.29
N LEU A 15 -9.28 -6.62 10.91
CA LEU A 15 -7.90 -7.01 10.60
C LEU A 15 -7.34 -6.18 9.44
N LEU A 16 -8.12 -5.95 8.39
CA LEU A 16 -7.73 -5.14 7.24
C LEU A 16 -7.41 -3.69 7.65
N LYS A 17 -8.20 -3.09 8.55
CA LYS A 17 -7.91 -1.76 9.09
C LYS A 17 -6.63 -1.78 9.92
N SER A 18 -6.47 -2.76 10.80
CA SER A 18 -5.27 -2.90 11.62
C SER A 18 -4.01 -3.03 10.78
N ASP A 19 -4.04 -3.86 9.73
CA ASP A 19 -2.90 -4.04 8.83
C ASP A 19 -2.63 -2.78 7.98
N PHE A 20 -3.67 -2.01 7.63
CA PHE A 20 -3.52 -0.72 6.96
C PHE A 20 -2.89 0.34 7.88
N GLU A 21 -3.30 0.40 9.15
CA GLU A 21 -2.75 1.34 10.15
C GLU A 21 -1.32 1.02 10.56
N ALA A 22 -0.88 -0.22 10.38
CA ALA A 22 0.50 -0.63 10.62
C ALA A 22 1.49 0.09 9.70
N ILE A 23 1.04 0.63 8.56
CA ILE A 23 1.86 1.43 7.63
C ILE A 23 1.62 2.91 7.88
N SER A 24 2.66 3.61 8.33
CA SER A 24 2.62 5.03 8.65
C SER A 24 2.46 5.91 7.40
N PRO A 25 1.97 7.16 7.54
CA PRO A 25 1.88 8.10 6.43
C PRO A 25 3.21 8.38 5.73
N ASP A 26 4.32 8.27 6.46
CA ASP A 26 5.67 8.47 5.93
C ASP A 26 6.14 7.25 5.12
N GLU A 27 5.87 6.03 5.59
CA GLU A 27 6.11 4.81 4.78
C GLU A 27 5.28 4.83 3.49
N TRP A 28 4.02 5.28 3.54
CA TRP A 28 3.25 5.48 2.31
C TRP A 28 3.88 6.52 1.37
N GLN A 29 4.52 7.56 1.91
CA GLN A 29 5.25 8.54 1.10
C GLN A 29 6.48 7.90 0.46
N GLU A 30 7.24 7.10 1.19
CA GLU A 30 8.39 6.37 0.64
C GLU A 30 7.97 5.48 -0.54
N TYR A 31 6.84 4.78 -0.46
CA TYR A 31 6.31 4.00 -1.59
C TYR A 31 5.93 4.86 -2.80
N ILE A 32 5.38 6.06 -2.58
CA ILE A 32 5.08 7.00 -3.67
C ILE A 32 6.38 7.45 -4.33
N ASP A 33 7.38 7.82 -3.55
CA ASP A 33 8.66 8.31 -4.05
C ASP A 33 9.40 7.20 -4.81
N LEU A 34 9.46 5.99 -4.27
CA LEU A 34 9.99 4.81 -4.94
C LEU A 34 9.28 4.55 -6.27
N SER A 35 7.95 4.71 -6.33
CA SER A 35 7.20 4.55 -7.58
C SER A 35 7.55 5.57 -8.68
N LEU A 36 8.20 6.68 -8.33
CA LEU A 36 8.60 7.76 -9.21
C LEU A 36 10.08 7.70 -9.60
N GLU A 37 10.90 6.95 -8.87
CA GLU A 37 12.32 6.76 -9.18
C GLU A 37 12.54 6.11 -10.55
N ASP A 38 13.64 6.47 -11.22
CA ASP A 38 13.87 6.10 -12.62
C ASP A 38 13.93 4.57 -12.87
N GLY A 39 14.43 3.79 -11.91
CA GLY A 39 14.48 2.32 -11.97
C GLY A 39 13.12 1.66 -11.80
N TYR A 40 12.18 2.34 -11.14
CA TYR A 40 10.88 1.80 -10.74
C TYR A 40 9.71 2.42 -11.51
N LYS A 41 9.87 3.59 -12.12
CA LYS A 41 8.77 4.34 -12.76
C LYS A 41 8.01 3.53 -13.82
N LYS A 42 8.69 2.61 -14.52
CA LYS A 42 8.06 1.73 -15.53
C LYS A 42 7.38 0.50 -14.93
N LYS A 43 7.66 0.17 -13.66
CA LYS A 43 7.08 -0.95 -12.91
C LYS A 43 5.72 -0.59 -12.27
N PHE A 44 5.33 0.69 -12.31
CA PHE A 44 4.09 1.22 -11.74
C PHE A 44 3.28 2.05 -12.73
N SER A 45 1.99 1.75 -12.79
CA SER A 45 0.97 2.50 -13.54
C SER A 45 0.55 3.78 -12.82
N TYR A 46 -0.19 4.64 -13.53
CA TYR A 46 -0.75 5.86 -12.95
C TYR A 46 -1.76 5.55 -11.82
N ASP A 47 -2.60 4.53 -12.02
CA ASP A 47 -3.64 4.16 -11.06
C ASP A 47 -3.05 3.58 -9.77
N GLU A 48 -1.98 2.79 -9.86
CA GLU A 48 -1.25 2.30 -8.69
C GLU A 48 -0.68 3.47 -7.85
N ARG A 49 -0.11 4.49 -8.50
CA ARG A 49 0.34 5.71 -7.81
C ARG A 49 -0.82 6.48 -7.19
N GLY A 50 -1.94 6.57 -7.91
CA GLY A 50 -3.19 7.14 -7.39
C GLY A 50 -3.65 6.44 -6.12
N CYS A 51 -3.59 5.11 -6.10
CA CYS A 51 -3.93 4.30 -4.92
C CYS A 51 -3.02 4.62 -3.73
N LEU A 52 -1.69 4.66 -3.93
CA LEU A 52 -0.73 5.00 -2.87
C LEU A 52 -0.95 6.42 -2.33
N MET A 53 -1.20 7.41 -3.20
CA MET A 53 -1.51 8.78 -2.78
C MET A 53 -2.79 8.86 -1.93
N ILE A 54 -3.83 8.11 -2.29
CA ILE A 54 -5.07 8.02 -1.50
C ILE A 54 -4.80 7.35 -0.15
N ALA A 55 -4.04 6.24 -0.13
CA ALA A 55 -3.68 5.53 1.08
C ALA A 55 -2.93 6.45 2.06
N ARG A 56 -1.88 7.14 1.58
CA ARG A 56 -1.15 8.14 2.37
C ARG A 56 -2.06 9.20 2.96
N LYS A 57 -2.90 9.82 2.12
CA LYS A 57 -3.81 10.87 2.57
C LYS A 57 -4.73 10.35 3.69
N LYS A 58 -5.24 9.14 3.54
CA LYS A 58 -6.13 8.52 4.53
C LYS A 58 -5.40 8.21 5.84
N ALA A 59 -4.21 7.61 5.78
CA ALA A 59 -3.37 7.36 6.95
C ALA A 59 -3.07 8.66 7.72
N LEU A 60 -2.74 9.76 7.02
CA LEU A 60 -2.45 11.06 7.63
C LEU A 60 -3.63 11.62 8.45
N TYR A 61 -4.85 11.42 7.97
CA TYR A 61 -6.07 11.90 8.63
C TYR A 61 -6.76 10.82 9.50
N LYS A 62 -6.05 9.74 9.85
CA LYS A 62 -6.59 8.60 10.63
C LYS A 62 -7.91 8.07 10.08
N GLY A 63 -8.04 8.06 8.76
CA GLY A 63 -9.20 7.54 8.06
C GLY A 63 -8.83 6.38 7.16
N TYR A 64 -9.84 5.78 6.54
CA TYR A 64 -9.66 4.65 5.63
C TYR A 64 -10.24 4.96 4.25
N PRO A 65 -9.64 4.44 3.17
CA PRO A 65 -10.33 4.30 1.90
C PRO A 65 -11.34 3.14 1.98
N SER A 66 -12.02 2.82 0.86
CA SER A 66 -12.91 1.66 0.84
C SER A 66 -12.15 0.34 1.13
N PRO A 67 -12.80 -0.72 1.65
CA PRO A 67 -12.12 -1.99 1.93
C PRO A 67 -11.36 -2.57 0.73
N LYS A 68 -11.97 -2.52 -0.47
CA LYS A 68 -11.29 -2.94 -1.71
C LYS A 68 -10.02 -2.14 -2.01
N GLN A 69 -10.06 -0.83 -1.77
CA GLN A 69 -8.88 0.03 -1.95
C GLN A 69 -7.82 -0.22 -0.87
N MET A 70 -8.20 -0.52 0.37
CA MET A 70 -7.23 -0.91 1.41
C MET A 70 -6.49 -2.19 1.01
N VAL A 71 -7.22 -3.22 0.57
CA VAL A 71 -6.60 -4.47 0.08
C VAL A 71 -5.64 -4.19 -1.07
N TRP A 72 -6.06 -3.35 -2.01
CA TRP A 72 -5.19 -3.00 -3.14
C TRP A 72 -3.94 -2.23 -2.70
N ALA A 73 -4.09 -1.25 -1.82
CA ALA A 73 -2.97 -0.48 -1.26
C ALA A 73 -1.97 -1.39 -0.52
N LEU A 74 -2.44 -2.32 0.30
CA LEU A 74 -1.58 -3.28 1.00
C LEU A 74 -0.83 -4.21 0.03
N LYS A 75 -1.48 -4.68 -1.03
CA LYS A 75 -0.82 -5.46 -2.09
C LYS A 75 0.26 -4.65 -2.82
N LEU A 76 0.04 -3.35 -3.00
CA LEU A 76 1.05 -2.47 -3.60
C LEU A 76 2.22 -2.24 -2.65
N ALA A 77 1.97 -2.05 -1.36
CA ALA A 77 3.03 -1.94 -0.35
C ALA A 77 3.90 -3.21 -0.34
N ASP A 78 3.31 -4.41 -0.36
CA ASP A 78 4.08 -5.66 -0.48
C ASP A 78 4.91 -5.70 -1.77
N LYS A 79 4.32 -5.34 -2.91
CA LYS A 79 5.04 -5.29 -4.20
C LYS A 79 6.25 -4.34 -4.12
N MET A 80 6.12 -3.20 -3.45
CA MET A 80 7.22 -2.25 -3.25
C MET A 80 8.34 -2.84 -2.40
N GLU A 81 7.98 -3.45 -1.27
CA GLU A 81 8.95 -4.07 -0.35
C GLU A 81 9.73 -5.20 -1.03
N GLU A 82 9.07 -6.04 -1.82
CA GLU A 82 9.75 -7.10 -2.57
C GLU A 82 10.67 -6.54 -3.66
N LEU A 83 10.24 -5.47 -4.35
CA LEU A 83 11.06 -4.77 -5.34
C LEU A 83 12.27 -4.07 -4.72
N LYS A 84 12.17 -3.58 -3.49
CA LYS A 84 13.26 -2.96 -2.72
C LYS A 84 14.27 -4.02 -2.26
N LYS A 85 13.80 -5.18 -1.80
CA LYS A 85 14.67 -6.30 -1.38
C LYS A 85 15.44 -6.90 -2.56
N GLY A 86 14.79 -7.11 -3.71
CA GLY A 86 15.43 -7.70 -4.88
C GLY A 86 16.59 -6.87 -5.45
N GLU A 87 16.59 -5.54 -5.25
CA GLU A 87 17.71 -4.67 -5.66
C GLU A 87 18.84 -4.60 -4.62
N ALA A 88 18.62 -5.07 -3.38
CA ALA A 88 19.69 -5.14 -2.36
C ALA A 88 20.53 -6.42 -2.45
N GLU A 89 20.10 -7.40 -3.28
CA GLU A 89 20.75 -8.70 -3.46
C GLU A 89 21.52 -8.84 -4.80
N ASP A 90 21.49 -7.82 -5.67
CA ASP A 90 22.29 -7.70 -6.91
C ASP A 90 23.46 -6.70 -6.73
#